data_AF-A0A6B3PDR6-F1
#
_entry.id   AF-A0A6B3PDR6-F1
#
_cell.length_a   1.000
_cell.length_b   1.000
_cell.length_c   1.000
_cell.angle_alpha   90.00
_cell.angle_beta   90.00
_cell.angle_gamma   90.00
#
_symmetry.space_group_name_H-M   'P 1'
#
loop_
_entity.id
_entity.type
_entity.pdbx_description
1 polymer ?
#
loop_
_entity_poly.entity_id
_entity_poly.type
_entity_poly.pdbx_seq_one_letter_code
_entity_poly.pdbx_strand_id
1 'polypeptide(L)' 'MPAPLRVHLSEAEDKELLEFQKIEGIPSRVRETAEIVRLNHHGWSVAAIAAI' A
#
# COMPACT_ATOMS: atom_id res chain seq x y z
N MET A 1 -7.07 19.10 12.21
CA MET A 1 -7.13 18.04 11.18
C MET A 1 -7.38 16.73 11.89
N PRO A 2 -8.34 15.89 11.45
CA PRO A 2 -8.48 14.54 11.98
C PRO A 2 -7.21 13.74 11.72
N ALA A 3 -6.90 12.80 12.62
CA ALA A 3 -5.75 11.91 12.44
C ALA A 3 -5.93 11.09 11.15
N PRO A 4 -4.87 10.88 10.34
CA PRO A 4 -4.94 10.03 9.17
C PRO A 4 -5.40 8.62 9.56
N LEU A 5 -6.37 8.07 8.82
CA LEU A 5 -6.75 6.66 8.99
C LEU A 5 -5.56 5.79 8.57
N ARG A 6 -5.12 4.92 9.48
CA ARG A 6 -4.06 3.94 9.23
C ARG A 6 -4.69 2.60 8.89
N VAL A 7 -4.25 2.02 7.79
CA VAL A 7 -4.59 0.65 7.43
C VAL A 7 -3.76 -0.29 8.29
N HIS A 8 -4.42 -1.24 8.93
CA HIS A 8 -3.77 -2.31 9.66
C HIS A 8 -3.96 -3.60 8.87
N LEU A 9 -2.85 -4.13 8.34
CA LEU A 9 -2.77 -5.42 7.70
C LEU A 9 -2.10 -6.39 8.67
N SER A 10 -2.46 -7.66 8.57
CA SER A 10 -1.63 -8.76 9.04
C SER A 10 -0.43 -8.96 8.11
N GLU A 11 0.59 -9.68 8.59
CA GLU A 11 1.75 -10.03 7.76
C GLU A 11 1.37 -10.83 6.51
N ALA A 12 0.33 -11.67 6.61
CA ALA A 12 -0.18 -12.46 5.49
C ALA A 12 -0.80 -11.55 4.42
N GLU A 13 -1.63 -10.58 4.83
CA GLU A 13 -2.27 -9.63 3.91
C GLU A 13 -1.26 -8.70 3.23
N ASP A 14 -0.25 -8.18 3.96
CA ASP A 14 0.82 -7.38 3.35
C ASP A 14 1.58 -8.18 2.29
N LYS A 15 1.89 -9.44 2.59
CA LYS A 15 2.59 -10.33 1.65
C LYS A 15 1.74 -10.64 0.43
N GLU A 16 0.45 -10.91 0.59
CA GLU A 16 -0.46 -11.15 -0.52
C GLU A 16 -0.56 -9.92 -1.45
N LEU A 17 -0.70 -8.73 -0.88
CA LEU A 17 -0.70 -7.48 -1.64
C LEU A 17 0.63 -7.22 -2.36
N LEU A 18 1.76 -7.65 -1.78
CA LEU A 18 3.07 -7.57 -2.45
C LEU A 18 3.10 -8.47 -3.69
N GLU A 19 2.53 -9.67 -3.62
CA GLU A 19 2.50 -10.60 -4.75
C GLU A 19 1.68 -10.06 -5.93
N PHE A 20 0.71 -9.17 -5.70
CA PHE A 20 -0.05 -8.52 -6.79
C PHE A 20 0.85 -7.76 -7.76
N GLN A 21 2.04 -7.32 -7.33
CA GLN A 21 3.02 -6.68 -8.21
C GLN A 21 3.58 -7.62 -9.29
N LYS A 22 3.55 -8.93 -9.05
CA LYS A 22 4.17 -9.96 -9.89
C LYS A 22 3.16 -10.71 -10.76
N ILE A 23 1.86 -10.58 -10.49
CA ILE A 23 0.82 -11.31 -11.21
C ILE A 23 0.55 -10.62 -12.56
N GLU A 24 0.74 -11.37 -13.64
CA GLU A 24 0.39 -10.92 -14.99
C GLU A 24 -1.13 -10.80 -15.16
N GLY A 25 -1.58 -9.78 -15.90
CA GLY A 25 -3.00 -9.54 -16.17
C GLY A 25 -3.74 -8.71 -15.11
N ILE A 26 -3.13 -8.38 -13.97
CA ILE A 26 -3.73 -7.43 -13.02
C ILE A 26 -3.67 -6.00 -13.59
N PRO A 27 -4.80 -5.28 -13.64
CA PRO A 27 -4.83 -3.88 -14.06
C PRO A 27 -3.86 -3.01 -13.23
N SER A 28 -3.16 -2.08 -13.87
CA SER A 28 -2.16 -1.22 -13.21
C SER A 28 -2.72 -0.52 -11.97
N ARG A 29 -3.95 0.01 -12.07
CA ARG A 29 -4.65 0.68 -10.97
C ARG A 29 -4.79 -0.20 -9.73
N VAL A 30 -5.02 -1.50 -9.90
CA VAL A 30 -5.16 -2.44 -8.78
C VAL A 30 -3.79 -2.67 -8.12
N ARG A 31 -2.73 -2.82 -8.93
CA ARG A 31 -1.34 -2.93 -8.43
C ARG A 31 -0.92 -1.68 -7.66
N GLU A 32 -1.20 -0.50 -8.19
CA GLU A 32 -0.90 0.77 -7.54
C GLU A 32 -1.68 0.94 -6.22
N THR A 33 -2.97 0.58 -6.24
CA THR A 33 -3.82 0.66 -5.04
C THR A 33 -3.33 -0.31 -3.95
N ALA A 34 -2.95 -1.54 -4.32
CA ALA A 34 -2.37 -2.50 -3.39
C ALA A 34 -1.09 -1.94 -2.74
N GLU A 35 -0.22 -1.32 -3.53
CA GLU A 35 1.02 -0.73 -2.99
C GLU A 35 0.75 0.46 -2.08
N ILE A 36 -0.19 1.34 -2.43
CA ILE A 36 -0.61 2.47 -1.57
C ILE A 36 -1.10 1.97 -0.21
N VAL A 37 -1.90 0.89 -0.20
CA VAL A 37 -2.43 0.29 1.02
C VAL A 37 -1.31 -0.28 1.89
N ARG A 38 -0.34 -0.98 1.28
CA ARG A 38 0.85 -1.49 1.99
C ARG A 38 1.71 -0.38 2.56
N LEU A 39 1.99 0.65 1.77
CA LEU A 39 2.76 1.82 2.22
C LEU A 39 2.09 2.51 3.41
N ASN A 40 0.76 2.70 3.36
CA ASN A 40 0.00 3.26 4.47
C ASN A 40 0.11 2.38 5.74
N HIS A 41 0.03 1.05 5.59
CA HIS A 41 0.23 0.11 6.69
C HIS A 41 1.60 0.27 7.36
N HIS A 42 2.66 0.36 6.56
CA HIS A 42 4.04 0.62 7.00
C HIS A 42 4.26 2.04 7.55
N GLY A 43 3.23 2.90 7.53
CA GLY A 43 3.28 4.25 8.09
C GLY A 43 3.80 5.31 7.12
N TRP A 44 3.96 4.96 5.84
CA TRP A 44 4.28 5.93 4.80
C TRP A 44 3.07 6.80 4.50
N SER A 45 3.32 8.10 4.41
CA SER A 45 2.35 9.09 3.97
C SER A 45 2.83 9.74 2.69
N VAL A 46 1.91 10.31 1.91
CA VAL A 46 2.26 11.10 0.72
C VAL A 46 3.28 12.18 1.05
N ALA A 47 3.14 12.83 2.21
CA ALA A 47 4.09 13.84 2.67
C ALA A 47 5.49 13.27 2.95
N ALA A 48 5.59 12.06 3.50
CA ALA A 48 6.86 11.39 3.75
C ALA A 48 7.55 10.95 2.45
N ILE A 49 6.77 10.50 1.46
CA ILE A 49 7.29 10.10 0.14
C ILE A 49 7.76 11.33 -0.65
N ALA A 50 6.99 12.42 -0.62
CA ALA A 50 7.32 13.66 -1.34
C ALA A 50 8.53 14.43 -0.76
N ALA A 51 8.99 14.05 0.44
CA ALA A 51 10.15 14.64 1.10
C ALA A 51 11.48 13.97 0.74
N ILE A 52 11.46 12.92 -0.10
CA ILE A 52 12.63 12.22 -0.65
C ILE A 52 12.96 12.81 -2.02
#